data_AF-A0A8D3B1V4-F1
#
_entry.id   AF-A0A8D3B1V4-F1
#
_cell.length_a   1.000
_cell.length_b   1.000
_cell.length_c   1.000
_cell.angle_alpha   90.00
_cell.angle_beta   90.00
_cell.angle_gamma   90.00
#
_symmetry.space_group_name_H-M   'P 1'
#
loop_
_entity.id
_entity.type
_entity.pdbx_description
1 polymer ?
#
loop_
_entity_poly.entity_id
_entity_poly.type
_entity_poly.pdbx_seq_one_letter_code
_entity_poly.pdbx_strand_id
1 'polypeptide(L)'
;MCLLFPGSVFSRDRSEAAVPNKATRKHQSGAQRLPNYSHTHWTGRLTIIRAMFSIGEKMEFLIGNPFSTPVGQRVERATIGSLQSEDWGLNIEICDIINETDEGPRDAVKAIKKRIIGNKNFREIMLALTVLEACVKNCGHRFHILVGSQEFVEGVLVRCILPKYNPPTTLHDRVLSLIQVCGSCSHR
;
A
#
# COMPACT_ATOMS: atom_id res chain seq x y z
N MET A 1 -15.06 7.27 25.37
CA MET A 1 -15.97 6.17 25.74
C MET A 1 -17.29 6.39 25.01
N CYS A 2 -17.48 5.79 23.83
CA CYS A 2 -18.78 5.64 23.17
C CYS A 2 -18.69 4.40 22.26
N LEU A 3 -19.45 3.37 22.65
CA LEU A 3 -19.63 2.09 21.98
C LEU A 3 -20.98 2.08 21.24
N LEU A 4 -21.09 1.14 20.28
CA LEU A 4 -22.31 0.53 19.69
C LEU A 4 -22.96 1.22 18.47
N PHE A 5 -23.07 0.52 17.32
CA PHE A 5 -24.14 -0.45 16.96
C PHE A 5 -23.85 -1.09 15.55
N PRO A 6 -24.59 -2.12 15.08
CA PRO A 6 -24.05 -3.33 14.45
C PRO A 6 -24.68 -3.68 13.08
N GLY A 7 -24.18 -4.77 12.48
CA GLY A 7 -25.02 -5.84 11.91
C GLY A 7 -25.91 -5.56 10.70
N SER A 8 -25.37 -5.82 9.51
CA SER A 8 -26.12 -6.00 8.26
C SER A 8 -26.70 -7.42 8.17
N VAL A 9 -28.03 -7.52 8.14
CA VAL A 9 -28.79 -8.67 7.63
C VAL A 9 -29.34 -8.24 6.26
N PHE A 10 -28.98 -8.96 5.19
CA PHE A 10 -29.72 -8.83 3.92
C PHE A 10 -30.09 -10.21 3.40
N SER A 11 -31.39 -10.37 3.22
CA SER A 11 -32.12 -11.60 2.95
C SER A 11 -31.87 -12.13 1.54
N ARG A 12 -31.85 -13.46 1.45
CA ARG A 12 -32.06 -14.21 0.21
C ARG A 12 -33.52 -14.03 -0.21
N ASP A 13 -33.73 -13.53 -1.42
CA ASP A 13 -34.95 -13.82 -2.15
C ASP A 13 -34.65 -14.74 -3.34
N ARG A 14 -35.32 -15.88 -3.27
CA ARG A 14 -35.39 -16.95 -4.26
C ARG A 14 -36.57 -16.62 -5.15
N SER A 15 -36.33 -16.45 -6.44
CA SER A 15 -37.42 -16.42 -7.43
C SER A 15 -37.10 -17.39 -8.55
N GLU A 16 -37.95 -18.40 -8.59
CA GLU A 16 -38.01 -19.57 -9.45
C GLU A 16 -38.65 -19.19 -10.80
N ALA A 17 -38.06 -19.57 -11.93
CA ALA A 17 -38.75 -19.50 -13.22
C ALA A 17 -38.28 -20.58 -14.20
N ALA A 18 -39.13 -21.60 -14.30
CA ALA A 18 -39.60 -22.28 -15.51
C ALA A 18 -38.60 -22.89 -16.52
N VAL A 19 -38.63 -24.21 -16.59
CA VAL A 19 -38.16 -25.04 -17.71
C VAL A 19 -39.32 -25.27 -18.69
N PRO A 20 -39.12 -25.09 -20.01
CA PRO A 20 -39.91 -25.80 -21.02
C PRO A 20 -39.07 -26.80 -21.81
N ASN A 21 -39.72 -27.90 -22.17
CA ASN A 21 -39.14 -29.12 -22.74
C ASN A 21 -39.57 -29.29 -24.21
N LYS A 22 -38.69 -29.92 -25.00
CA LYS A 22 -38.85 -30.54 -26.35
C LYS A 22 -39.14 -29.65 -27.57
N ALA A 23 -38.26 -29.71 -28.57
CA ALA A 23 -38.61 -30.15 -29.93
C ALA A 23 -37.36 -30.37 -30.82
N THR A 24 -37.51 -31.31 -31.74
CA THR A 24 -36.58 -31.92 -32.69
C THR A 24 -36.19 -31.06 -33.90
N ARG A 25 -35.02 -31.39 -34.50
CA ARG A 25 -34.76 -31.66 -35.95
C ARG A 25 -33.75 -30.75 -36.68
N LYS A 26 -32.61 -31.37 -37.04
CA LYS A 26 -31.74 -31.25 -38.22
C LYS A 26 -31.78 -29.94 -39.07
N HIS A 27 -30.62 -29.28 -39.25
CA HIS A 27 -29.83 -29.28 -40.50
C HIS A 27 -28.62 -28.33 -40.45
N GLN A 28 -27.48 -28.86 -40.88
CA GLN A 28 -26.40 -28.26 -41.69
C GLN A 28 -25.81 -26.85 -41.42
N SER A 29 -24.49 -26.90 -41.26
CA SER A 29 -23.46 -26.09 -41.93
C SER A 29 -23.28 -24.63 -41.48
N GLY A 30 -22.11 -24.38 -40.87
CA GLY A 30 -21.63 -23.04 -40.58
C GLY A 30 -20.69 -23.00 -39.40
N ALA A 31 -19.54 -23.69 -39.47
CA ALA A 31 -18.46 -23.48 -38.51
C ALA A 31 -17.84 -22.09 -38.76
N GLN A 32 -18.50 -21.03 -38.28
CA GLN A 32 -17.89 -19.72 -38.15
C GLN A 32 -16.92 -19.78 -36.97
N ARG A 33 -15.64 -19.90 -37.34
CA ARG A 33 -14.49 -19.89 -36.46
C ARG A 33 -14.48 -18.55 -35.70
N LEU A 34 -14.77 -18.58 -34.40
CA LEU A 34 -14.54 -17.43 -33.52
C LEU A 34 -13.06 -17.00 -33.66
N PRO A 35 -12.75 -15.70 -33.79
CA PRO A 35 -11.37 -15.26 -33.83
C PRO A 35 -10.71 -15.64 -32.50
N ASN A 36 -9.60 -16.38 -32.60
CA ASN A 36 -8.70 -16.65 -31.47
C ASN A 36 -8.24 -15.30 -30.91
N TYR A 37 -8.89 -14.85 -29.83
CA TYR A 37 -8.39 -13.73 -29.05
C TYR A 37 -7.13 -14.21 -28.33
N SER A 38 -5.98 -13.87 -28.90
CA SER A 38 -4.69 -14.37 -28.44
C SER A 38 -4.44 -13.94 -26.99
N HIS A 39 -4.11 -14.92 -26.16
CA HIS A 39 -3.67 -14.78 -24.76
C HIS A 39 -2.43 -13.86 -24.61
N THR A 40 -1.78 -13.49 -25.72
CA THR A 40 -0.59 -12.64 -25.78
C THR A 40 -0.89 -11.15 -25.62
N HIS A 41 -2.12 -10.69 -25.86
CA HIS A 41 -2.46 -9.27 -25.73
C HIS A 41 -2.61 -8.82 -24.26
N TRP A 42 -3.08 -9.73 -23.40
CA TRP A 42 -3.18 -9.50 -21.95
C TRP A 42 -1.81 -9.55 -21.25
N THR A 43 -0.93 -10.47 -21.66
CA THR A 43 0.43 -10.55 -21.10
C THR A 43 1.27 -9.33 -21.49
N GLY A 44 1.12 -8.79 -22.70
CA GLY A 44 1.79 -7.58 -23.15
C GLY A 44 1.39 -6.35 -22.32
N ARG A 45 0.09 -6.13 -22.09
CA ARG A 45 -0.42 -5.01 -21.26
C ARG A 45 0.05 -5.12 -19.81
N LEU A 46 0.08 -6.33 -19.24
CA LEU A 46 0.57 -6.59 -17.89
C LEU A 46 2.08 -6.36 -17.77
N THR A 47 2.85 -6.72 -18.81
CA THR A 47 4.30 -6.48 -18.86
C THR A 47 4.60 -4.99 -18.95
N ILE A 48 3.84 -4.23 -19.73
CA ILE A 48 3.97 -2.77 -19.83
C ILE A 48 3.62 -2.11 -18.50
N ILE A 49 2.53 -2.49 -17.84
CA ILE A 49 2.17 -1.94 -16.50
C ILE A 49 3.26 -2.27 -15.47
N ARG A 50 3.79 -3.49 -15.49
CA ARG A 50 4.90 -3.91 -14.61
C ARG A 50 6.21 -3.19 -14.94
N ALA A 51 6.45 -2.89 -16.22
CA ALA A 51 7.59 -2.09 -16.65
C ALA A 51 7.40 -0.61 -16.27
N MET A 52 6.21 -0.04 -16.39
CA MET A 52 5.90 1.33 -15.95
C MET A 52 6.05 1.47 -14.42
N PHE A 53 5.61 0.47 -13.65
CA PHE A 53 5.85 0.40 -12.20
C PHE A 53 7.36 0.32 -11.88
N SER A 54 8.11 -0.50 -12.63
CA SER A 54 9.58 -0.61 -12.48
C SER A 54 10.35 0.63 -12.96
N ILE A 55 9.83 1.35 -13.95
CA ILE A 55 10.38 2.61 -14.45
C ILE A 55 10.09 3.74 -13.46
N GLY A 56 8.91 3.75 -12.82
CA GLY A 56 8.57 4.66 -11.73
C GLY A 56 9.53 4.52 -10.53
N GLU A 57 9.81 3.28 -10.08
CA GLU A 57 10.82 3.00 -9.04
C GLU A 57 12.24 3.48 -9.45
N LYS A 58 12.58 3.41 -10.74
CA LYS A 58 13.88 3.87 -11.27
C LYS A 58 13.96 5.39 -11.43
N MET A 59 12.83 6.06 -11.67
CA MET A 59 12.80 7.52 -11.82
C MET A 59 12.93 8.22 -10.46
N GLU A 60 12.47 7.61 -9.37
CA GLU A 60 12.75 8.07 -8.00
C GLU A 60 14.25 8.07 -7.65
N PHE A 61 15.06 7.22 -8.27
CA PHE A 61 16.52 7.21 -8.09
C PHE A 61 17.19 8.49 -8.62
N LEU A 62 16.57 9.19 -9.58
CA LEU A 62 17.09 10.42 -10.17
C LEU A 62 16.77 11.68 -9.33
N ILE A 63 15.93 11.57 -8.29
CA ILE A 63 15.39 12.70 -7.52
C ILE A 63 16.28 13.10 -6.32
N GLY A 64 17.50 12.55 -6.21
CA GLY A 64 18.40 12.81 -5.08
C GLY A 64 18.11 11.91 -3.88
N ASN A 65 19.03 11.85 -2.93
CA ASN A 65 18.93 10.93 -1.78
C ASN A 65 17.78 11.39 -0.84
N PRO A 66 16.74 10.57 -0.59
CA PRO A 66 15.66 10.94 0.34
C PRO A 66 16.13 11.26 1.76
N PHE A 67 17.31 10.78 2.16
CA PHE A 67 17.90 11.08 3.47
C PHE A 67 18.71 12.39 3.51
N SER A 68 18.88 13.11 2.39
CA SER A 68 19.58 14.40 2.40
C SER A 68 18.70 15.58 2.83
N THR A 69 17.37 15.40 2.87
CA THR A 69 16.43 16.44 3.29
C THR A 69 16.42 16.61 4.81
N PRO A 70 16.00 17.77 5.35
CA PRO A 70 15.99 18.00 6.79
C PRO A 70 15.21 16.93 7.57
N VAL A 71 14.01 16.58 7.10
CA VAL A 71 13.20 15.50 7.68
C VAL A 71 13.81 14.11 7.39
N GLY A 72 14.38 13.93 6.20
CA GLY A 72 15.00 12.67 5.79
C GLY A 72 16.17 12.27 6.68
N GLN A 73 17.02 13.21 7.07
CA GLN A 73 18.12 12.98 8.01
C GLN A 73 17.60 12.53 9.38
N ARG A 74 16.45 13.06 9.82
CA ARG A 74 15.86 12.68 11.12
C ARG A 74 15.22 11.32 11.07
N VAL A 75 14.53 11.00 9.98
CA VAL A 75 14.04 9.65 9.70
C VAL A 75 15.20 8.66 9.66
N GLU A 76 16.30 8.98 8.99
CA GLU A 76 17.48 8.11 8.93
C GLU A 76 18.01 7.79 10.32
N ARG A 77 18.17 8.82 11.17
CA ARG A 77 18.63 8.70 12.56
C ARG A 77 17.67 7.96 13.47
N ALA A 78 16.36 8.19 13.33
CA ALA A 78 15.32 7.54 14.13
C ALA A 78 15.15 6.04 13.80
N THR A 79 15.70 5.60 12.67
CA THR A 79 15.51 4.25 12.13
C THR A 79 16.80 3.44 12.00
N ILE A 80 17.84 3.79 12.76
CA ILE A 80 19.11 3.04 12.77
C ILE A 80 18.91 1.70 13.49
N GLY A 81 19.37 0.60 12.87
CA GLY A 81 19.20 -0.75 13.41
C GLY A 81 19.92 -1.03 14.74
N SER A 82 20.86 -0.17 15.15
CA SER A 82 21.58 -0.26 16.44
C SER A 82 20.83 0.39 17.60
N LEU A 83 19.70 1.06 17.36
CA LEU A 83 18.89 1.66 18.43
C LEU A 83 18.28 0.56 19.31
N GLN A 84 18.47 0.69 20.62
CA GLN A 84 17.91 -0.23 21.62
C GLN A 84 16.38 -0.14 21.69
N SER A 85 15.83 1.08 21.55
CA SER A 85 14.39 1.37 21.57
C SER A 85 14.08 2.52 20.60
N GLU A 86 12.80 2.78 20.41
CA GLU A 86 12.30 3.90 19.61
C GLU A 86 12.73 5.23 20.23
N ASP A 87 13.30 6.12 19.42
CA ASP A 87 13.61 7.49 19.85
C ASP A 87 12.37 8.39 19.64
N TRP A 88 11.53 8.45 20.67
CA TRP A 88 10.32 9.27 20.64
C TRP A 88 10.62 10.77 20.48
N GLY A 89 11.79 11.24 20.94
CA GLY A 89 12.20 12.62 20.73
C GLY A 89 12.37 12.93 19.24
N LEU A 90 13.10 12.08 18.51
CA LEU A 90 13.23 12.21 17.06
C LEU A 90 11.90 12.00 16.33
N ASN A 91 11.04 11.09 16.79
CA ASN A 91 9.75 10.85 16.14
C ASN A 91 8.83 12.08 16.21
N ILE A 92 8.81 12.79 17.34
CA ILE A 92 8.05 14.03 17.49
C ILE A 92 8.68 15.16 16.66
N GLU A 93 10.01 15.31 16.69
CA GLU A 93 10.72 16.28 15.85
C GLU A 93 10.41 16.07 14.35
N ILE A 94 10.32 14.81 13.89
CA ILE A 94 9.90 14.49 12.52
C ILE A 94 8.47 14.98 12.25
N CYS A 95 7.53 14.77 13.18
CA CYS A 95 6.15 15.23 13.04
C CYS A 95 6.08 16.77 12.98
N ASP A 96 6.87 17.46 13.79
CA ASP A 96 6.95 18.92 13.80
C ASP A 96 7.45 19.45 12.45
N ILE A 97 8.54 18.90 11.92
CA ILE A 97 9.07 19.29 10.61
C ILE A 97 8.04 19.05 9.49
N ILE A 98 7.32 17.92 9.53
CA ILE A 98 6.26 17.61 8.55
C ILE A 98 5.14 18.64 8.58
N ASN A 99 4.75 19.10 9.77
CA ASN A 99 3.65 20.04 9.93
C ASN A 99 4.06 21.49 9.65
N GLU A 100 5.30 21.86 9.95
CA GLU A 100 5.81 23.24 9.81
C GLU A 100 6.30 23.58 8.40
N THR A 101 6.70 22.57 7.62
CA THR A 101 7.30 22.81 6.29
C THR A 101 6.38 22.41 5.15
N ASP A 102 6.55 23.06 3.99
CA ASP A 102 5.71 22.74 2.84
C ASP A 102 6.06 21.40 2.19
N GLU A 103 7.35 21.11 2.05
CA GLU A 103 7.84 19.87 1.44
C GLU A 103 7.98 18.72 2.45
N GLY A 104 7.88 19.00 3.76
CA GLY A 104 8.00 18.03 4.85
C GLY A 104 7.20 16.73 4.65
N PRO A 105 5.89 16.79 4.31
CA PRO A 105 5.11 15.58 4.07
C PRO A 105 5.66 14.70 2.94
N ARG A 106 6.05 15.31 1.82
CA ARG A 106 6.57 14.59 0.64
C ARG A 106 7.92 13.97 0.91
N ASP A 107 8.81 14.73 1.54
CA ASP A 107 10.16 14.29 1.85
C ASP A 107 10.17 13.19 2.93
N ALA A 108 9.31 13.29 3.93
CA ALA A 108 9.14 12.26 4.95
C ALA A 108 8.66 10.94 4.33
N VAL A 109 7.64 10.99 3.46
CA VAL A 109 7.13 9.80 2.77
C VAL A 109 8.21 9.13 1.92
N LYS A 110 9.01 9.91 1.19
CA LYS A 110 10.15 9.38 0.41
C LYS A 110 11.21 8.72 1.30
N ALA A 111 11.57 9.36 2.41
CA ALA A 111 12.57 8.81 3.35
C ALA A 111 12.08 7.52 4.01
N ILE A 112 10.81 7.46 4.46
CA ILE A 112 10.19 6.26 5.03
C ILE A 112 10.12 5.14 3.97
N LYS A 113 9.66 5.46 2.75
CA LYS A 113 9.63 4.52 1.62
C LYS A 113 11.01 3.94 1.34
N LYS A 114 12.05 4.77 1.32
CA LYS A 114 13.44 4.36 1.12
C LYS A 114 13.95 3.43 2.23
N ARG A 115 13.59 3.69 3.48
CA ARG A 115 14.00 2.87 4.63
C ARG A 115 13.34 1.49 4.62
N ILE A 116 12.11 1.41 4.14
CA ILE A 116 11.30 0.19 4.15
C ILE A 116 11.57 -0.67 2.92
N ILE A 117 11.54 -0.10 1.71
CA ILE A 117 11.67 -0.85 0.46
C ILE A 117 13.11 -1.34 0.28
N GLY A 118 13.26 -2.66 0.13
CA GLY A 118 14.55 -3.30 -0.16
C GLY A 118 15.43 -3.50 1.07
N ASN A 119 14.97 -3.11 2.25
CA ASN A 119 15.65 -3.37 3.51
C ASN A 119 15.41 -4.81 3.97
N LYS A 120 16.46 -5.46 4.46
CA LYS A 120 16.41 -6.82 5.03
C LYS A 120 16.45 -6.80 6.56
N ASN A 121 16.79 -5.64 7.15
CA ASN A 121 16.86 -5.48 8.58
C ASN A 121 15.47 -5.19 9.14
N PHE A 122 14.83 -6.20 9.73
CA PHE A 122 13.50 -6.05 10.32
C PHE A 122 13.45 -5.01 11.45
N ARG A 123 14.56 -4.80 12.19
CA ARG A 123 14.62 -3.77 13.24
C ARG A 123 14.43 -2.38 12.65
N GLU A 124 15.13 -2.09 11.56
CA GLU A 124 15.01 -0.82 10.85
C GLU A 124 13.62 -0.60 10.25
N ILE A 125 13.02 -1.66 9.69
CA ILE A 125 11.65 -1.61 9.17
C ILE A 125 10.66 -1.33 10.31
N MET A 126 10.78 -2.02 11.44
CA MET A 126 9.91 -1.83 12.60
C MET A 126 10.01 -0.41 13.17
N LEU A 127 11.22 0.15 13.24
CA LEU A 127 11.43 1.55 13.64
C LEU A 127 10.77 2.51 12.64
N ALA A 128 10.92 2.26 11.34
CA ALA A 128 10.28 3.08 10.29
C ALA A 128 8.76 3.02 10.33
N LEU A 129 8.17 1.86 10.62
CA LEU A 129 6.72 1.71 10.82
C LEU A 129 6.24 2.46 12.07
N THR A 130 7.09 2.56 13.10
CA THR A 130 6.77 3.35 14.31
C THR A 130 6.80 4.84 14.01
N VAL A 131 7.80 5.32 13.27
CA VAL A 131 7.82 6.71 12.76
C VAL A 131 6.57 7.00 11.94
N LEU A 132 6.20 6.11 11.00
CA LEU A 132 5.00 6.25 10.19
C LEU A 132 3.73 6.32 11.06
N GLU A 133 3.59 5.45 12.05
CA GLU A 133 2.45 5.47 12.97
C GLU A 133 2.37 6.80 13.74
N ALA A 134 3.49 7.31 14.24
CA ALA A 134 3.57 8.59 14.93
C ALA A 134 3.14 9.72 13.99
N CYS A 135 3.62 9.75 12.75
CA CYS A 135 3.22 10.75 11.77
C CYS A 135 1.73 10.67 11.42
N VAL A 136 1.16 9.48 11.26
CA VAL A 136 -0.29 9.32 11.00
C VAL A 136 -1.13 9.87 12.17
N LYS A 137 -0.67 9.70 13.42
CA LYS A 137 -1.38 10.19 14.61
C LYS A 137 -1.23 11.70 14.86
N ASN A 138 -0.10 12.29 14.48
CA ASN A 138 0.27 13.66 14.86
C ASN A 138 0.32 14.65 13.69
N CYS A 139 0.30 14.19 12.44
CA CYS A 139 0.33 15.05 11.27
C CYS A 139 -1.07 15.30 10.70
N GLY A 140 -1.21 16.39 9.95
CA GLY A 140 -2.47 16.78 9.31
C GLY A 140 -2.75 16.10 7.97
N HIS A 141 -3.86 16.52 7.36
CA HIS A 141 -4.40 15.99 6.10
C HIS A 141 -3.39 15.96 4.94
N ARG A 142 -2.47 16.95 4.86
CA ARG A 142 -1.40 17.01 3.84
C ARG A 142 -0.53 15.75 3.81
N PHE A 143 -0.24 15.18 4.98
CA PHE A 143 0.51 13.93 5.10
C PHE A 143 -0.39 12.72 4.82
N HIS A 144 -1.62 12.73 5.35
CA HIS A 144 -2.59 11.64 5.21
C HIS A 144 -2.93 11.32 3.75
N ILE A 145 -3.08 12.32 2.87
CA ILE A 145 -3.31 12.09 1.44
C ILE A 145 -2.18 11.25 0.81
N LEU A 146 -0.93 11.50 1.21
CA LEU A 146 0.23 10.82 0.63
C LEU A 146 0.31 9.37 1.10
N VAL A 147 0.14 9.13 2.41
CA VAL A 147 0.21 7.78 2.99
C VAL A 147 -1.05 6.94 2.76
N GLY A 148 -2.19 7.58 2.50
CA GLY A 148 -3.45 6.95 2.10
C GLY A 148 -3.51 6.61 0.61
N SER A 149 -2.52 7.02 -0.18
CA SER A 149 -2.45 6.70 -1.60
C SER A 149 -2.25 5.20 -1.84
N GLN A 150 -2.85 4.68 -2.92
CA GLN A 150 -2.67 3.29 -3.32
C GLN A 150 -1.20 2.96 -3.58
N GLU A 151 -0.43 3.90 -4.14
CA GLU A 151 1.01 3.73 -4.37
C GLU A 151 1.76 3.47 -3.06
N PHE A 152 1.45 4.22 -2.00
CA PHE A 152 2.12 4.03 -0.71
C PHE A 152 1.67 2.72 -0.03
N VAL A 153 0.36 2.47 0.02
CA VAL A 153 -0.18 1.28 0.70
C VAL A 153 0.28 -0.01 0.00
N GLU A 154 0.12 -0.11 -1.31
CA GLU A 154 0.51 -1.33 -2.05
C GLU A 154 2.02 -1.41 -2.25
N GLY A 155 2.65 -0.29 -2.62
CA GLY A 155 4.07 -0.24 -2.97
C GLY A 155 5.01 -0.35 -1.76
N VAL A 156 4.58 0.13 -0.59
CA VAL A 156 5.39 0.12 0.64
C VAL A 156 4.85 -0.91 1.62
N LEU A 157 3.62 -0.74 2.13
CA LEU A 157 3.10 -1.53 3.25
C LEU A 157 2.85 -2.99 2.86
N VAL A 158 2.05 -3.23 1.80
CA VAL A 158 1.75 -4.59 1.33
C VAL A 158 3.03 -5.30 0.88
N ARG A 159 3.97 -4.57 0.27
CA ARG A 159 5.26 -5.13 -0.18
C ARG A 159 6.10 -5.70 0.96
N CYS A 160 6.00 -5.14 2.18
CA CYS A 160 6.72 -5.63 3.36
C CYS A 160 6.27 -7.00 3.82
N ILE A 161 4.98 -7.29 3.68
CA ILE A 161 4.34 -8.52 4.15
C ILE A 161 4.27 -9.60 3.07
N LEU A 162 4.91 -9.38 1.92
CA LEU A 162 4.93 -10.39 0.87
C LEU A 162 5.65 -11.66 1.35
N PRO A 163 5.09 -12.86 1.09
CA PRO A 163 5.68 -14.13 1.50
C PRO A 163 7.14 -14.32 1.06
N LYS A 164 7.53 -13.65 -0.03
CA LYS A 164 8.88 -13.64 -0.58
C LYS A 164 9.95 -13.19 0.43
N TYR A 165 9.61 -12.30 1.37
CA TYR A 165 10.56 -11.74 2.33
C TYR A 165 10.54 -12.47 3.69
N ASN A 166 9.67 -13.48 3.85
CA ASN A 166 9.47 -14.25 5.09
C ASN A 166 9.52 -13.39 6.37
N PRO A 167 8.69 -12.33 6.47
CA PRO A 167 8.75 -11.44 7.61
C PRO A 167 8.19 -12.08 8.88
N PRO A 168 8.62 -11.63 10.07
CA PRO A 168 8.11 -12.14 11.33
C PRO A 168 6.62 -11.76 11.51
N THR A 169 5.86 -12.59 12.22
CA THR A 169 4.43 -12.36 12.48
C THR A 169 4.15 -10.98 13.09
N THR A 170 5.04 -10.50 13.96
CA THR A 170 4.94 -9.16 14.57
C THR A 170 4.96 -8.03 13.54
N LEU A 171 5.68 -8.19 12.43
CA LEU A 171 5.67 -7.23 11.33
C LEU A 171 4.34 -7.28 10.56
N HIS A 172 3.82 -8.48 10.32
CA HIS A 172 2.52 -8.65 9.66
C HIS A 172 1.40 -7.93 10.41
N ASP A 173 1.26 -8.18 11.70
CA ASP A 173 0.20 -7.57 12.52
C ASP A 173 0.30 -6.04 12.53
N ARG A 174 1.55 -5.53 12.61
CA ARG A 174 1.82 -4.10 12.62
C ARG A 174 1.44 -3.43 11.31
N VAL A 175 1.82 -4.04 10.19
CA VAL A 175 1.49 -3.53 8.85
C VAL A 175 -0.02 -3.57 8.60
N LEU A 176 -0.70 -4.65 8.97
CA LEU A 176 -2.16 -4.76 8.81
C LEU A 176 -2.89 -3.67 9.62
N SER A 177 -2.45 -3.43 10.86
CA SER A 177 -2.99 -2.34 11.68
C SER A 177 -2.79 -0.97 11.02
N LEU A 178 -1.60 -0.70 10.47
CA LEU A 178 -1.33 0.55 9.76
C LEU A 178 -2.18 0.72 8.50
N ILE A 179 -2.37 -0.35 7.72
CA ILE A 179 -3.23 -0.31 6.51
C ILE A 179 -4.66 0.06 6.88
N GLN A 180 -5.20 -0.50 7.97
CA GLN A 180 -6.55 -0.17 8.44
C GLN A 180 -6.68 1.32 8.82
N VAL A 181 -5.67 1.87 9.50
CA VAL A 181 -5.66 3.29 9.89
C VAL A 181 -5.50 4.18 8.66
N CYS A 182 -4.53 3.91 7.78
CA CYS A 182 -4.31 4.70 6.56
C CYS A 182 -5.52 4.67 5.62
N GLY A 183 -6.21 3.52 5.50
CA GLY A 183 -7.45 3.41 4.72
C GLY A 183 -8.59 4.26 5.31
N SER A 184 -8.64 4.40 6.64
CA SER A 184 -9.62 5.25 7.31
C SER A 184 -9.33 6.74 7.15
N CYS A 185 -8.06 7.12 6.93
CA CYS A 185 -7.65 8.50 6.67
C CYS A 185 -8.05 8.99 5.27
N SER A 186 -8.21 8.09 4.29
CA SER A 186 -8.56 8.46 2.90
C SER A 186 -10.02 8.94 2.74
N HIS A 187 -10.87 8.69 3.74
CA HIS A 187 -12.29 9.06 3.74
C HIS A 187 -12.64 10.28 4.61
N ARG A 188 -11.65 10.96 5.18
CA ARG A 188 -11.83 12.03 6.16
C ARG A 188 -11.15 13.32 5.72
#